data_AF-A0A3D3IAT0-F1
#
_entry.id   AF-A0A3D3IAT0-F1
#
_cell.length_a   1.000
_cell.length_b   1.000
_cell.length_c   1.000
_cell.angle_alpha   90.00
_cell.angle_beta   90.00
_cell.angle_gamma   90.00
#
_symmetry.space_group_name_H-M   'P 1'
#
loop_
_entity.id
_entity.type
_entity.pdbx_description
1 polymer ?
#
loop_
_entity_poly.entity_id
_entity_poly.type
_entity_poly.pdbx_seq_one_letter_code
_entity_poly.pdbx_strand_id
1 'polypeptide(L)' 'MTLINRFSVRILLFFISFYSTVLVAQENPIARQYGEQVLLSDLKDNLSIIASDALEGRKTGSRGQKMAAAFIRAHF' A
#
# COMPACT_ATOMS: atom_id res chain seq x y z
N MET A 1 17.05 10.55 51.73
CA MET A 1 17.00 9.34 50.87
C MET A 1 15.68 9.18 50.10
N THR A 2 14.52 9.59 50.63
CA THR A 2 13.19 9.35 50.01
C THR A 2 12.84 10.32 48.87
N LEU A 3 13.33 11.57 48.91
CA LEU A 3 13.03 12.59 47.90
C LEU A 3 13.66 12.29 46.53
N ILE A 4 14.93 11.83 46.54
CA ILE A 4 15.68 11.43 45.34
C ILE A 4 14.99 10.23 44.67
N ASN A 5 14.53 9.26 45.46
CA ASN A 5 13.84 8.08 44.93
C ASN A 5 12.50 8.43 44.26
N ARG A 6 11.76 9.41 44.80
CA ARG A 6 10.52 9.91 44.21
C ARG A 6 10.74 10.68 42.90
N PHE A 7 11.89 11.34 42.75
CA PHE A 7 12.28 12.02 41.51
C PHE A 7 12.68 11.03 40.41
N SER A 8 13.50 10.03 40.76
CA SER A 8 13.91 8.95 39.84
C SER A 8 12.72 8.14 39.32
N VAL A 9 11.72 7.83 40.16
CA VAL A 9 10.50 7.11 39.74
C VAL A 9 9.68 7.93 38.75
N ARG A 10 9.58 9.26 38.92
CA ARG A 10 8.84 10.13 37.98
C ARG A 10 9.53 10.21 36.62
N ILE A 11 10.86 10.25 36.60
CA ILE A 11 11.64 10.22 35.36
C ILE A 11 11.44 8.88 34.64
N LEU A 12 11.47 7.78 35.37
CA LEU A 12 11.22 6.45 34.81
C LEU A 12 9.81 6.33 34.19
N LEU A 13 8.79 6.85 34.88
CA LEU A 13 7.41 6.88 34.37
C LEU A 13 7.27 7.73 33.11
N PHE A 14 8.00 8.85 33.02
CA PHE A 14 8.04 9.69 31.82
C PHE A 14 8.64 8.94 30.62
N PHE A 15 9.75 8.23 30.83
CA PHE A 15 10.37 7.43 29.77
C PHE A 15 9.49 6.25 29.32
N ILE A 16 8.77 5.59 30.22
CA ILE A 16 7.81 4.52 29.88
C ILE A 16 6.64 5.07 29.04
N SER A 17 6.12 6.24 29.42
CA SER A 17 5.05 6.92 28.68
C SER A 17 5.50 7.32 27.27
N PHE A 18 6.72 7.88 27.15
CA PHE A 18 7.28 8.26 25.86
C PHE A 18 7.57 7.05 24.96
N TYR A 19 8.07 5.94 25.52
CA TYR A 19 8.31 4.70 24.77
C TYR A 19 7.02 4.13 24.17
N SER A 20 5.90 4.27 24.86
CA SER A 20 4.59 3.82 24.37
C SER A 20 4.12 4.60 23.14
N THR A 21 4.44 5.89 23.03
CA THR A 21 4.07 6.71 21.86
C THR A 21 4.88 6.37 20.60
N VAL A 22 6.09 5.84 20.74
CA VAL A 22 6.94 5.46 19.59
C VAL A 22 6.48 4.13 18.96
N LEU A 23 5.85 3.24 19.72
CA LEU A 23 5.39 1.94 19.25
C LEU A 23 4.10 2.01 18.40
N VAL A 24 3.39 3.14 18.41
CA VAL A 24 2.20 3.37 17.60
C VAL A 24 2.56 4.24 16.39
N ALA A 25 3.41 3.72 15.51
CA ALA A 25 3.45 4.22 14.14
C ALA A 25 2.08 3.87 13.51
N GLN A 26 1.34 4.88 13.05
CA GLN A 26 -0.05 4.73 12.64
C GLN A 26 -0.16 3.88 11.35
N GLU A 27 -0.34 2.56 11.48
CA GLU A 27 -0.79 1.74 10.35
C GLU A 27 -2.20 2.21 9.96
N ASN A 28 -2.36 2.63 8.70
CA ASN A 28 -3.67 2.91 8.15
C ASN A 28 -4.32 1.58 7.74
N PRO A 29 -5.37 1.11 8.44
CA PRO A 29 -5.96 -0.21 8.19
C PRO A 29 -6.56 -0.30 6.78
N ILE A 30 -7.07 0.81 6.25
CA ILE A 30 -7.60 0.88 4.87
C ILE A 30 -6.47 0.73 3.86
N ALA A 31 -5.35 1.42 4.07
CA ALA A 31 -4.19 1.33 3.20
C ALA A 31 -3.60 -0.09 3.19
N ARG A 32 -3.55 -0.74 4.35
CA ARG A 32 -3.11 -2.14 4.47
C ARG A 32 -4.06 -3.09 3.74
N GLN A 33 -5.36 -2.98 3.96
CA GLN A 33 -6.37 -3.82 3.34
C GLN A 33 -6.30 -3.79 1.81
N TYR A 34 -6.25 -2.60 1.21
CA TYR A 34 -6.21 -2.47 -0.25
C TYR A 34 -4.80 -2.67 -0.82
N GLY A 35 -3.75 -2.35 -0.05
CA GLY A 35 -2.36 -2.59 -0.46
C GLY A 35 -2.04 -4.08 -0.63
N GLU A 36 -2.59 -4.94 0.24
CA GLU A 36 -2.45 -6.40 0.15
C GLU A 36 -3.14 -6.99 -1.11
N GLN A 37 -4.04 -6.24 -1.76
CA GLN A 37 -4.71 -6.66 -3.01
C GLN A 37 -3.92 -6.29 -4.27
N VAL A 38 -2.89 -5.46 -4.18
CA VAL A 38 -2.06 -5.07 -5.33
C VAL A 38 -0.97 -6.12 -5.58
N LEU A 39 -1.33 -7.19 -6.27
CA LEU A 39 -0.42 -8.31 -6.55
C LEU A 39 0.49 -8.02 -7.75
N LEU A 40 1.80 -8.26 -7.57
CA LEU A 40 2.80 -8.08 -8.64
C LEU A 40 2.54 -8.98 -9.85
N SER A 41 2.04 -10.20 -9.62
CA SER A 41 1.63 -11.12 -10.69
C SER A 41 0.57 -10.50 -11.58
N ASP A 42 -0.47 -9.95 -10.97
CA ASP A 42 -1.64 -9.43 -11.68
C ASP A 42 -1.26 -8.19 -12.48
N LEU A 43 -0.40 -7.33 -11.92
CA LEU A 43 0.18 -6.20 -12.63
C LEU A 43 0.98 -6.66 -13.85
N LYS A 44 1.87 -7.65 -13.67
CA LYS A 44 2.71 -8.16 -14.75
C LYS A 44 1.87 -8.77 -15.86
N ASP A 45 0.91 -9.62 -15.53
CA ASP A 45 0.10 -10.33 -16.51
C ASP A 45 -0.79 -9.37 -17.31
N ASN A 46 -1.51 -8.47 -16.61
CA ASN A 46 -2.36 -7.48 -17.26
C ASN A 46 -1.57 -6.50 -18.14
N LEU A 47 -0.42 -6.01 -17.66
CA LEU A 47 0.43 -5.10 -18.45
C LEU A 47 1.03 -5.82 -19.66
N SER A 48 1.43 -7.08 -19.52
CA SER A 48 1.97 -7.86 -20.63
C SER A 48 0.94 -8.05 -21.74
N ILE A 49 -0.33 -8.28 -21.41
CA ILE A 49 -1.42 -8.39 -22.38
C ILE A 49 -1.65 -7.04 -23.08
N ILE A 50 -1.80 -5.96 -22.31
CA ILE A 50 -2.10 -4.63 -22.86
C ILE A 50 -0.96 -4.06 -23.72
N ALA A 51 0.29 -4.42 -23.40
CA ALA A 51 1.47 -4.01 -24.15
C ALA A 51 1.83 -4.96 -25.30
N SER A 52 1.13 -6.08 -25.45
CA SER A 52 1.44 -7.07 -26.48
C SER A 52 1.15 -6.55 -27.89
N ASP A 53 1.97 -6.99 -28.86
CA ASP A 53 1.76 -6.71 -30.28
C ASP A 53 0.45 -7.29 -30.81
N ALA A 54 -0.10 -8.32 -30.13
CA ALA A 54 -1.40 -8.91 -30.46
C ALA A 54 -2.55 -7.89 -30.39
N LEU A 55 -2.40 -6.83 -29.59
CA LEU A 55 -3.37 -5.74 -29.52
C LEU A 55 -3.12 -4.63 -30.54
N GLU A 56 -2.15 -4.71 -31.43
CA GLU A 56 -1.92 -3.75 -32.54
C GLU A 56 -1.74 -2.27 -32.13
N GLY A 57 -1.43 -2.01 -30.85
CA GLY A 57 -1.28 -0.67 -30.32
C GLY A 57 -2.59 0.03 -29.92
N ARG A 58 -2.46 1.25 -29.38
CA ARG A 58 -3.55 1.94 -28.64
C ARG A 58 -3.90 3.32 -29.19
N LYS A 59 -3.68 3.55 -30.49
CA LYS A 59 -4.09 4.79 -31.16
C LYS A 59 -5.61 4.96 -31.06
N THR A 60 -6.07 6.14 -30.68
CA THR A 60 -7.51 6.42 -30.53
C THR A 60 -8.29 6.10 -31.80
N GLY A 61 -9.41 5.38 -31.66
CA GLY A 61 -10.27 4.89 -32.73
C GLY A 61 -9.81 3.60 -33.41
N SER A 62 -8.60 3.08 -33.09
CA SER A 62 -8.05 1.91 -33.77
C SER A 62 -8.73 0.59 -33.34
N ARG A 63 -8.52 -0.47 -34.14
CA ARG A 63 -8.90 -1.85 -33.78
C ARG A 63 -8.26 -2.26 -32.46
N GLY A 64 -6.96 -1.98 -32.32
CA GLY A 64 -6.20 -2.27 -31.11
C GLY A 64 -6.73 -1.65 -29.83
N GLN A 65 -7.13 -0.38 -29.88
CA GLN A 65 -7.78 0.27 -28.74
C GLN A 65 -9.08 -0.44 -28.35
N LYS A 66 -9.91 -0.86 -29.33
CA LYS A 66 -11.16 -1.58 -29.06
C LYS A 66 -10.91 -2.95 -28.42
N MET A 67 -9.85 -3.65 -28.84
CA MET A 67 -9.45 -4.92 -28.24
C MET A 67 -8.98 -4.73 -26.79
N ALA A 68 -8.14 -3.72 -26.52
CA ALA A 68 -7.73 -3.38 -25.16
C ALA A 68 -8.92 -2.99 -24.27
N ALA A 69 -9.87 -2.20 -24.78
CA ALA A 69 -11.10 -1.84 -24.06
C ALA A 69 -11.98 -3.07 -23.80
N ALA A 70 -12.07 -4.00 -24.75
CA ALA A 70 -12.81 -5.25 -24.57
C ALA A 70 -12.17 -6.15 -23.52
N PHE A 71 -10.83 -6.21 -23.47
CA PHE A 71 -10.10 -6.93 -22.42
C PHE A 71 -10.39 -6.34 -21.04
N ILE A 72 -10.25 -5.01 -20.88
CA ILE A 72 -10.51 -4.32 -19.60
C ILE A 72 -11.93 -4.60 -19.13
N ARG A 73 -12.94 -4.45 -20.02
CA ARG A 73 -14.35 -4.72 -19.70
C ARG A 73 -14.63 -6.18 -19.31
N ALA A 74 -13.85 -7.12 -19.84
CA ALA A 74 -14.04 -8.54 -19.54
C ALA A 74 -13.31 -8.98 -18.26
N HIS A 75 -12.28 -8.26 -17.86
CA HIS A 75 -11.39 -8.63 -16.76
C HIS A 75 -11.70 -7.88 -15.45
N PHE A 76 -12.28 -6.67 -15.53
CA PHE A 76 -12.65 -5.79 -14.41
C PHE A 76 -14.10 -5.35 -14.52
#